data_AF-A0A933X6T7-F1
#
_entry.id   AF-A0A933X6T7-F1
#
_cell.length_a   1.000
_cell.length_b   1.000
_cell.length_c   1.000
_cell.angle_alpha   90.00
_cell.angle_beta   90.00
_cell.angle_gamma   90.00
#
_symmetry.space_group_name_H-M   'P 1'
#
loop_
_entity.id
_entity.type
_entity.pdbx_description
1 polymer ?
#
loop_
_entity_poly.entity_id
_entity_poly.type
_entity_poly.pdbx_seq_one_letter_code
_entity_poly.pdbx_strand_id
1 'polypeptide(L)'
;MAPSTCPNCGAEVPPRARCCPACGSDEKTGWSDEAYAGGLGLPEEGFDYDDFVKREFGGRDVRPRGISWLWWLTALGLVLAGLWMWFGR
;
A
#
# COMPACT_ATOMS: atom_id res chain seq x y z
N MET A 1 10.38 33.54 5.89
CA MET A 1 9.84 34.75 5.22
C MET A 1 8.40 34.49 4.83
N ALA A 2 7.50 35.47 4.89
CA ALA A 2 6.11 35.27 4.46
C ALA A 2 6.04 35.04 2.94
N PRO A 3 5.50 33.90 2.46
CA PRO A 3 5.29 33.66 1.03
C PRO A 3 4.16 34.56 0.51
N SER A 4 4.05 34.77 -0.80
CA SER A 4 2.90 35.49 -1.39
C SER A 4 1.61 34.65 -1.39
N THR A 5 1.75 33.33 -1.39
CA THR A 5 0.66 32.36 -1.34
C THR A 5 0.95 31.33 -0.27
N CYS A 6 -0.02 31.05 0.59
CA CYS A 6 0.14 30.11 1.70
C CYS A 6 0.28 28.68 1.16
N PRO A 7 1.42 27.97 1.37
CA PRO A 7 1.60 26.59 0.90
C PRO A 7 0.67 25.58 1.58
N ASN A 8 0.15 25.89 2.78
CA ASN A 8 -0.73 24.99 3.52
C ASN A 8 -2.19 25.03 3.03
N CYS A 9 -2.70 26.20 2.59
CA CYS A 9 -4.12 26.35 2.24
C CYS A 9 -4.40 27.08 0.91
N GLY A 10 -3.38 27.61 0.24
CA GLY A 10 -3.49 28.31 -1.03
C GLY A 10 -3.99 29.76 -0.95
N ALA A 11 -4.30 30.30 0.24
CA ALA A 11 -4.74 31.69 0.39
C ALA A 11 -3.61 32.70 0.10
N GLU A 12 -3.96 33.89 -0.39
CA GLU A 12 -3.01 34.99 -0.56
C GLU A 12 -2.53 35.51 0.81
N VAL A 13 -1.23 35.75 0.95
CA VAL A 13 -0.60 36.14 2.21
C VAL A 13 -0.03 37.55 2.07
N PRO A 14 -0.48 38.52 2.90
CA PRO A 14 0.02 39.89 2.84
C PRO A 14 1.53 39.98 3.13
N PRO A 15 2.22 40.97 2.54
CA PRO A 15 3.63 41.21 2.84
C PRO A 15 3.86 41.43 4.34
N ARG A 16 4.89 40.78 4.91
CA ARG A 16 5.27 40.83 6.33
C ARG A 16 4.22 40.27 7.31
N ALA A 17 3.27 39.48 6.85
CA ALA A 17 2.36 38.75 7.73
C ALA A 17 3.16 37.78 8.63
N ARG A 18 2.80 37.70 9.92
CA ARG A 18 3.43 36.75 10.86
C ARG A 18 2.90 35.32 10.73
N CYS A 19 1.67 35.18 10.26
CA CYS A 19 0.99 33.92 9.98
C CYS A 19 -0.06 34.14 8.89
N CYS A 20 -0.57 33.05 8.31
CA CYS A 20 -1.62 33.08 7.31
C CYS A 20 -2.94 33.51 7.96
N PRO A 21 -3.62 34.57 7.45
CA PRO A 21 -4.87 35.04 8.03
C PRO A 21 -6.04 34.05 7.85
N ALA A 22 -5.93 33.09 6.93
CA ALA A 22 -6.97 32.11 6.64
C ALA A 22 -6.86 30.84 7.51
N CYS A 23 -5.65 30.28 7.65
CA CYS A 23 -5.45 28.99 8.34
C CYS A 23 -4.49 29.06 9.54
N GLY A 24 -3.88 30.21 9.83
CA GLY A 24 -2.97 30.39 10.95
C GLY A 24 -1.56 29.80 10.77
N SER A 25 -1.28 29.13 9.66
CA SER A 25 0.04 28.55 9.38
C SER A 25 1.13 29.63 9.23
N ASP A 26 2.34 29.34 9.68
CA ASP A 26 3.49 30.23 9.74
C ASP A 26 4.81 29.50 9.39
N GLU A 27 5.95 30.15 9.59
CA GLU A 27 7.29 29.59 9.32
C GLU A 27 7.57 28.26 10.03
N LYS A 28 6.94 27.99 11.19
CA LYS A 28 7.19 26.76 11.96
C LYS A 28 6.19 25.66 11.65
N THR A 29 5.04 26.02 11.10
CA THR A 29 3.89 25.13 10.99
C THR A 29 3.44 24.87 9.56
N GLY A 30 3.99 25.57 8.57
CA GLY A 30 3.76 25.20 7.18
C GLY A 30 4.41 26.05 6.10
N TRP A 31 5.13 27.15 6.41
CA TRP A 31 5.79 27.98 5.39
C TRP A 31 7.24 27.59 5.09
N SER A 32 7.80 26.58 5.77
CA SER A 32 9.13 26.04 5.46
C SER A 32 9.06 24.62 4.90
N ASP A 33 10.11 24.20 4.21
CA ASP A 33 10.24 22.84 3.68
C ASP A 33 10.23 21.79 4.81
N GLU A 34 10.86 22.10 5.94
CA GLU A 34 10.84 21.25 7.14
C GLU A 34 9.44 21.17 7.75
N ALA A 35 8.69 22.28 7.78
CA ALA A 35 7.33 22.29 8.29
C ALA A 35 6.37 21.51 7.38
N TYR A 36 6.60 21.54 6.06
CA TYR A 36 5.87 20.70 5.12
C TYR A 36 6.13 19.21 5.37
N ALA A 37 7.39 18.80 5.51
CA ALA A 37 7.73 17.40 5.81
C ALA A 37 7.24 16.96 7.20
N GLY A 38 7.45 17.78 8.23
CA GLY A 38 7.09 17.50 9.61
C GLY A 38 5.58 17.40 9.86
N GLY A 39 4.77 18.08 9.05
CA GLY A 39 3.30 18.01 9.12
C GLY A 39 2.71 16.70 8.59
N LEU A 40 3.45 15.94 7.78
CA LEU A 40 2.95 14.70 7.18
C LEU A 40 2.99 13.51 8.14
N GLY A 41 3.60 13.67 9.32
CA GLY A 41 3.81 12.56 10.27
C GLY A 41 4.66 11.42 9.69
N LEU A 42 5.40 11.71 8.61
CA LEU A 42 6.30 10.75 7.99
C LEU A 42 7.57 10.66 8.84
N PRO A 43 8.07 9.45 9.12
CA PRO A 43 9.35 9.29 9.79
C PRO A 43 10.45 9.96 8.95
N GLU A 44 11.39 10.64 9.61
CA GLU A 44 12.57 11.20 8.93
C GLU A 44 13.55 10.10 8.47
N GLU A 45 13.40 8.91 9.03
CA GLU A 45 14.12 7.70 8.64
C GLU A 45 13.56 7.14 7.32
N GLY A 46 14.44 6.59 6.48
CA GLY A 46 14.02 5.98 5.21
C GLY A 46 13.00 4.87 5.43
N PHE A 47 11.93 4.87 4.63
CA PHE A 47 10.87 3.86 4.70
C PHE A 47 11.39 2.46 4.31
N ASP A 48 11.43 1.54 5.26
CA ASP A 48 11.78 0.13 5.02
C ASP A 48 10.56 -0.64 4.48
N TYR A 49 10.52 -0.79 3.16
CA TYR A 49 9.46 -1.50 2.46
C TYR A 49 9.39 -2.98 2.86
N ASP A 50 10.53 -3.63 3.04
CA ASP A 50 10.59 -5.07 3.29
C ASP A 50 10.10 -5.41 4.71
N ASP A 51 10.47 -4.61 5.72
CA ASP A 51 9.95 -4.77 7.09
C ASP A 51 8.44 -4.51 7.15
N PHE A 52 7.95 -3.47 6.47
CA PHE A 52 6.53 -3.17 6.40
C PHE A 52 5.73 -4.32 5.78
N VAL A 53 6.18 -4.84 4.62
CA VAL A 53 5.52 -5.97 3.95
C VAL A 53 5.52 -7.20 4.84
N LYS A 54 6.62 -7.49 5.52
CA LYS A 54 6.72 -8.63 6.42
C LYS A 54 5.77 -8.51 7.61
N ARG A 55 5.68 -7.34 8.24
CA ARG A 55 4.85 -7.08 9.41
C ARG A 55 3.36 -7.09 9.09
N GLU A 56 2.94 -6.43 8.01
CA GLU A 56 1.53 -6.27 7.65
C GLU A 56 0.99 -7.44 6.82
N PHE A 57 1.82 -8.03 5.95
CA PHE A 57 1.40 -9.02 4.95
C PHE A 57 2.11 -10.37 5.06
N GLY A 58 3.16 -10.51 5.88
CA GLY A 58 3.96 -11.74 5.99
C GLY A 58 3.25 -12.92 6.68
N GLY A 59 1.98 -12.77 7.06
CA GLY A 59 1.28 -13.73 7.91
C GLY A 59 0.79 -15.01 7.24
N ARG A 60 0.73 -15.10 5.89
CA ARG A 60 0.13 -16.28 5.23
C ARG A 60 0.77 -16.54 3.88
N ASP A 61 1.59 -17.58 3.82
CA ASP A 61 1.97 -18.20 2.56
C ASP A 61 0.69 -18.71 1.88
N VAL A 62 0.31 -18.13 0.76
CA VAL A 62 -0.88 -18.55 -0.01
C VAL A 62 -0.51 -19.86 -0.69
N ARG A 63 -0.52 -20.97 0.06
CA ARG A 63 -0.32 -22.29 -0.52
C ARG A 63 -1.50 -22.55 -1.46
N PRO A 64 -1.27 -22.72 -2.78
CA PRO A 64 -2.36 -23.12 -3.65
C PRO A 64 -2.91 -24.44 -3.10
N ARG A 65 -4.22 -24.49 -2.87
CA ARG A 65 -4.88 -25.75 -2.50
C ARG A 65 -4.68 -26.69 -3.68
N GLY A 66 -3.76 -27.63 -3.54
CA GLY A 66 -3.54 -28.68 -4.53
C GLY A 66 -4.83 -29.43 -4.82
N ILE A 67 -4.91 -30.06 -6.00
CA ILE A 67 -6.05 -30.88 -6.40
C ILE A 67 -6.28 -31.95 -5.32
N SER A 68 -7.53 -32.08 -4.84
CA SER A 68 -7.83 -33.04 -3.79
C SER A 68 -7.55 -34.47 -4.26
N TRP A 69 -7.13 -35.33 -3.35
CA TRP A 69 -6.88 -36.74 -3.62
C TRP A 69 -8.07 -37.45 -4.29
N LEU A 70 -9.30 -37.01 -3.99
CA LEU A 70 -10.52 -37.53 -4.63
C LEU A 70 -10.53 -37.33 -6.14
N TRP A 71 -10.08 -36.18 -6.62
CA TRP A 71 -10.01 -35.90 -8.06
C TRP A 71 -8.95 -36.76 -8.76
N TRP A 72 -7.86 -37.10 -8.07
CA TRP A 72 -6.88 -38.08 -8.58
C TRP A 72 -7.51 -39.47 -8.76
N LEU A 73 -8.31 -39.94 -7.79
CA LEU A 73 -9.03 -41.22 -7.90
C LEU A 73 -10.07 -41.20 -9.03
N THR A 74 -10.82 -40.10 -9.17
CA THR A 74 -11.80 -39.94 -10.26
C THR A 74 -11.10 -39.98 -11.62
N ALA A 75 -9.99 -39.25 -11.79
CA ALA A 75 -9.21 -39.26 -13.02
C ALA A 75 -8.69 -40.67 -13.36
N LEU A 76 -8.13 -41.37 -12.36
CA LEU A 76 -7.67 -42.75 -12.53
C LEU A 76 -8.82 -43.69 -12.93
N GLY A 77 -9.98 -43.58 -12.29
CA GLY A 77 -11.17 -44.37 -12.61
C GLY A 77 -11.67 -44.15 -14.05
N LEU A 78 -11.71 -42.90 -14.51
CA LEU A 78 -12.09 -42.58 -15.89
C LEU A 78 -11.10 -43.14 -16.91
N VAL A 79 -9.80 -43.06 -16.64
CA VAL A 79 -8.76 -43.64 -17.50
C VAL A 79 -8.92 -45.16 -17.58
N LEU A 80 -9.08 -45.84 -16.44
CA LEU A 80 -9.28 -47.30 -16.42
C LEU A 80 -10.57 -47.72 -17.14
N ALA A 81 -11.67 -46.98 -16.95
CA ALA A 81 -12.93 -47.24 -17.65
C ALA A 81 -12.78 -47.05 -19.16
N GLY A 82 -12.09 -45.99 -19.60
CA GLY A 82 -11.81 -45.74 -21.02
C GLY A 82 -10.93 -46.83 -21.64
N LEU A 83 -9.86 -47.24 -20.95
CA LEU A 83 -9.00 -48.35 -21.40
C LEU A 83 -9.79 -49.66 -21.46
N TRP A 84 -10.63 -49.93 -20.47
CA TRP A 84 -11.47 -51.13 -20.45
C TRP A 84 -12.48 -51.14 -21.61
N MET A 85 -13.11 -49.99 -21.92
CA MET A 85 -13.99 -49.86 -23.09
C MET A 85 -13.25 -50.01 -24.42
N TRP A 86 -11.97 -49.61 -24.48
CA TRP A 86 -11.16 -49.71 -25.69
C TRP A 86 -10.63 -51.12 -25.94
N PHE A 87 -10.16 -51.81 -24.90
CA PHE A 87 -9.58 -53.16 -24.99
C PHE A 87 -10.60 -54.29 -24.85
N GLY A 88 -11.77 -54.02 -24.27
CA GLY A 88 -12.88 -54.97 -24.13
C GLY A 88 -13.83 -54.99 -25.32
N ARG A 89 -13.61 -54.16 -26.33
CA ARG A 89 -14.35 -54.11 -27.60
C ARG A 89 -13.51 -54.68 -28.73
#